data_AF-A0A1G8EG32-F1
#
_entry.id   AF-A0A1G8EG32-F1
#
_cell.length_a   1.000
_cell.length_b   1.000
_cell.length_c   1.000
_cell.angle_alpha   90.00
_cell.angle_beta   90.00
_cell.angle_gamma   90.00
#
_symmetry.space_group_name_H-M   'P 1'
#
loop_
_entity.id
_entity.type
_entity.pdbx_description
1 polymer ?
#
loop_
_entity_poly.entity_id
_entity_poly.type
_entity_poly.pdbx_seq_one_letter_code
_entity_poly.pdbx_strand_id
1 'polypeptide(L)'
;MPQLYVAPDPDIARPSVTLVDAEPAARLRGERLVVRGANGWVRDFRAESDPYRSTDGSWRVRVLPEAAWYTLVECGLIPPDVRVEDVPLAGVLVETFTQEAPARTLW
;
A
#
# COMPACT_ATOMS: atom_id res chain seq x y z
N MET A 1 19.78 -32.39 13.32
CA MET A 1 19.74 -31.58 12.09
C MET A 1 20.06 -30.13 12.48
N PRO A 2 21.28 -29.62 12.28
CA PRO A 2 21.55 -28.20 12.54
C PRO A 2 20.91 -27.36 11.41
N GLN A 3 20.14 -26.33 11.77
CA GLN A 3 19.67 -25.35 10.80
C GLN A 3 20.85 -24.48 10.35
N LEU A 4 21.06 -24.40 9.05
CA LEU A 4 22.01 -23.46 8.46
C LEU A 4 21.49 -22.04 8.72
N TYR A 5 22.16 -21.28 9.59
CA TYR A 5 21.92 -19.85 9.71
C TYR A 5 22.60 -19.17 8.51
N VAL A 6 21.82 -18.81 7.49
CA VAL A 6 22.28 -17.93 6.41
C VAL A 6 22.19 -16.51 6.96
N ALA A 7 23.34 -15.89 7.23
CA ALA A 7 23.38 -14.48 7.59
C ALA A 7 22.75 -13.67 6.42
N PRO A 8 21.86 -12.70 6.69
CA PRO A 8 21.32 -11.86 5.63
C PRO A 8 22.48 -11.16 4.93
N ASP A 9 22.54 -11.29 3.60
CA ASP A 9 23.55 -10.66 2.77
C ASP A 9 23.50 -9.13 2.99
N PRO A 10 24.57 -8.51 3.50
CA PRO A 10 24.60 -7.08 3.75
C PRO A 10 24.49 -6.25 2.46
N ASP A 11 24.70 -6.85 1.28
CA ASP A 11 24.58 -6.20 -0.02
C ASP A 11 23.15 -6.17 -0.57
N ILE A 12 22.18 -6.81 0.11
CA ILE A 12 20.76 -6.60 -0.21
C ILE A 12 20.37 -5.23 0.34
N ALA A 13 20.45 -4.22 -0.52
CA ALA A 13 19.91 -2.89 -0.25
C ALA A 13 18.47 -3.03 0.26
N ARG A 14 18.23 -2.59 1.50
CA ARG A 14 16.87 -2.57 2.04
C ARG A 14 16.08 -1.52 1.26
N PRO A 15 14.93 -1.88 0.66
CA PRO A 15 14.11 -0.88 -0.01
C PRO A 15 13.69 0.18 1.00
N SER A 16 13.92 1.45 0.64
CA SER A 16 13.45 2.57 1.43
C SER A 16 11.97 2.81 1.12
N VAL A 17 11.15 2.94 2.15
CA VAL A 17 9.72 3.26 2.02
C VAL A 17 9.52 4.73 2.33
N THR A 18 8.94 5.46 1.39
CA THR A 18 8.52 6.85 1.56
C THR A 18 7.00 6.92 1.59
N LEU A 19 6.46 7.74 2.49
CA LEU A 19 5.03 8.01 2.57
C LEU A 19 4.76 9.38 1.94
N VAL A 20 3.84 9.43 0.99
CA VAL A 20 3.42 10.65 0.31
C VAL A 20 1.91 10.83 0.43
N ASP A 21 1.45 12.08 0.58
CA ASP A 21 0.02 12.38 0.60
C ASP A 21 -0.65 11.97 -0.72
N ALA A 22 -1.83 11.38 -0.63
CA ALA A 22 -2.62 11.01 -1.79
C ALA A 22 -3.29 12.24 -2.42
N GLU A 23 -3.15 12.38 -3.73
CA GLU A 23 -3.65 13.55 -4.48
C GLU A 23 -4.90 13.21 -5.31
N PRO A 24 -5.86 14.14 -5.49
CA PRO A 24 -7.10 13.89 -6.24
C PRO A 24 -6.92 13.43 -7.68
N ALA A 25 -5.83 13.82 -8.34
CA ALA A 25 -5.53 13.46 -9.72
C ALA A 25 -4.65 12.19 -9.85
N ALA A 26 -4.25 11.58 -8.73
CA ALA A 26 -3.40 10.41 -8.73
C ALA A 26 -4.16 9.16 -9.21
N ARG A 27 -3.44 8.25 -9.86
CA ARG A 27 -3.92 6.88 -10.07
C ARG A 27 -3.49 6.07 -8.87
N LEU A 28 -4.45 5.64 -8.06
CA LEU A 28 -4.19 4.95 -6.81
C LEU A 28 -4.59 3.49 -6.85
N ARG A 29 -5.42 3.07 -7.81
CA ARG A 29 -5.92 1.70 -7.85
C ARG A 29 -4.76 0.69 -7.84
N GLY A 30 -4.71 -0.09 -6.77
CA GLY A 30 -3.69 -1.11 -6.52
C GLY A 30 -2.45 -0.65 -5.77
N GLU A 31 -2.28 0.64 -5.52
CA GLU A 31 -1.19 1.15 -4.68
C GLU A 31 -1.35 0.72 -3.22
N ARG A 32 -0.22 0.55 -2.51
CA ARG A 32 -0.21 0.30 -1.06
C ARG A 32 -0.46 1.60 -0.32
N LEU A 33 -1.37 1.56 0.65
CA LEU A 33 -1.84 2.71 1.37
C LEU A 33 -1.64 2.55 2.87
N VAL A 34 -1.44 3.69 3.51
CA VAL A 34 -1.55 3.88 4.95
C VAL A 34 -2.74 4.81 5.20
N VAL A 35 -3.68 4.35 6.00
CA VAL A 35 -4.96 5.04 6.24
C VAL A 35 -5.00 5.55 7.67
N ARG A 36 -5.57 6.73 7.88
CA ARG A 36 -5.78 7.30 9.21
C ARG A 36 -6.92 6.59 9.94
N GLY A 37 -6.58 5.84 10.99
CA GLY A 37 -7.53 5.24 11.94
C GLY A 37 -7.69 6.07 13.22
N ALA A 38 -8.50 5.57 14.15
CA ALA A 38 -8.81 6.26 15.41
C ALA A 38 -7.57 6.50 16.30
N ASN A 39 -6.63 5.56 16.30
CA ASN A 39 -5.44 5.58 17.17
C ASN A 39 -4.14 5.92 16.42
N GLY A 40 -4.24 6.46 15.20
CA GLY A 40 -3.09 6.79 14.36
C GLY A 40 -3.18 6.17 12.98
N TRP A 41 -2.03 5.99 12.34
CA TRP A 41 -1.92 5.47 10.98
C TRP A 41 -1.93 3.95 10.96
N VAL A 42 -2.71 3.36 10.06
CA VAL A 42 -2.87 1.90 9.90
C VAL A 42 -2.40 1.51 8.51
N ARG A 43 -1.55 0.47 8.44
CA ARG A 43 -0.94 -0.05 7.20
C ARG A 43 -1.73 -1.23 6.64
N ASP A 44 -1.17 -1.84 5.60
CA ASP A 44 -1.65 -3.08 4.98
C ASP A 44 -3.01 -2.93 4.28
N PHE A 45 -3.22 -1.77 3.65
CA PHE A 45 -4.33 -1.52 2.75
C PHE A 45 -3.85 -1.36 1.31
N ARG A 46 -4.73 -1.64 0.36
CA ARG A 46 -4.57 -1.29 -1.05
C ARG A 46 -5.78 -0.53 -1.57
N ALA A 47 -5.55 0.40 -2.49
CA ALA A 47 -6.67 1.10 -3.13
C ALA A 47 -7.42 0.17 -4.08
N GLU A 48 -8.73 0.05 -3.89
CA GLU A 48 -9.65 -0.65 -4.78
C GLU A 48 -10.07 0.24 -5.95
N SER A 49 -10.13 1.56 -5.71
CA SER A 49 -10.50 2.58 -6.69
C SER A 49 -9.43 3.65 -6.84
N ASP A 50 -9.53 4.42 -7.93
CA ASP A 50 -8.92 5.76 -7.99
C ASP A 50 -9.69 6.75 -7.11
N PRO A 51 -9.11 7.93 -6.78
CA PRO A 51 -9.82 8.99 -6.08
C PRO A 51 -11.10 9.40 -6.82
N TYR A 52 -12.18 9.61 -6.07
CA TYR A 52 -13.43 10.10 -6.59
C TYR A 52 -14.05 11.16 -5.68
N ARG A 53 -14.94 11.96 -6.25
CA ARG A 53 -15.77 12.86 -5.46
C ARG A 53 -17.00 12.12 -4.94
N SER A 54 -17.16 12.17 -3.62
CA SER A 54 -18.39 11.73 -2.95
C SER A 54 -19.53 12.74 -3.17
N THR A 55 -20.74 12.34 -2.80
CA THR A 55 -21.96 13.17 -2.90
C THR A 55 -21.89 14.43 -2.03
N ASP A 56 -21.11 14.41 -0.96
CA ASP A 56 -20.82 15.56 -0.11
C ASP A 56 -19.74 16.50 -0.69
N GLY A 57 -19.17 16.16 -1.85
CA GLY A 57 -18.12 16.92 -2.53
C GLY A 57 -16.70 16.68 -2.00
N SER A 58 -16.53 15.82 -0.99
CA SER A 58 -15.21 15.42 -0.50
C SER A 58 -14.53 14.42 -1.44
N TRP A 59 -13.20 14.48 -1.51
CA TRP A 59 -12.40 13.46 -2.21
C TRP A 59 -12.24 12.23 -1.32
N ARG A 60 -12.55 11.06 -1.88
CA ARG A 60 -12.52 9.78 -1.20
C ARG A 60 -11.88 8.70 -2.07
N VAL A 61 -11.48 7.62 -1.45
CA VAL A 61 -10.93 6.43 -2.12
C VAL A 61 -11.46 5.19 -1.43
N ARG A 62 -11.73 4.15 -2.20
CA ARG A 62 -12.10 2.83 -1.67
C ARG A 62 -10.84 2.04 -1.38
N VAL A 63 -10.79 1.45 -0.21
CA VAL A 63 -9.65 0.63 0.23
C VAL A 63 -10.11 -0.75 0.66
N LEU A 64 -9.19 -1.69 0.53
CA LEU A 64 -9.33 -3.06 1.00
C LEU A 64 -8.09 -3.44 1.81
N PRO A 65 -8.22 -4.32 2.81
CA PRO A 65 -7.06 -5.01 3.38
C PRO A 65 -6.24 -5.65 2.25
N GLU A 66 -4.92 -5.56 2.33
CA GLU A 66 -4.02 -5.97 1.24
C GLU A 66 -4.26 -7.43 0.83
N ALA A 67 -4.44 -8.33 1.79
CA ALA A 67 -4.75 -9.73 1.50
C ALA A 67 -6.07 -9.89 0.70
N ALA A 68 -7.10 -9.13 1.05
CA ALA A 68 -8.37 -9.17 0.35
C ALA A 68 -8.29 -8.55 -1.05
N TRP A 69 -7.45 -7.52 -1.22
CA TRP A 69 -7.19 -6.93 -2.53
C TRP A 69 -6.52 -7.93 -3.47
N TYR A 70 -5.55 -8.72 -2.99
CA TYR A 70 -4.95 -9.78 -3.81
C TYR A 70 -5.98 -10.85 -4.20
N THR A 71 -6.83 -11.28 -3.26
CA THR A 71 -7.92 -12.21 -3.56
C THR A 71 -8.86 -11.64 -4.61
N LEU A 72 -9.20 -10.34 -4.53
CA LEU A 72 -10.01 -9.68 -5.55
C LEU A 72 -9.33 -9.70 -6.93
N VAL A 73 -8.03 -9.41 -7.01
CA VAL A 73 -7.30 -9.39 -8.28
C VAL A 73 -7.16 -10.79 -8.89
N GLU A 74 -6.92 -11.80 -8.06
CA GLU A 74 -6.74 -13.19 -8.51
C GLU A 74 -8.07 -13.85 -8.88
N CYS A 75 -9.09 -13.71 -8.03
CA CYS A 75 -10.35 -14.43 -8.14
C CYS A 75 -11.51 -13.59 -8.70
N GLY A 76 -11.33 -12.27 -8.84
CA GLY A 76 -12.38 -11.35 -9.30
C GLY A 76 -13.47 -11.06 -8.26
N LEU A 77 -13.28 -11.46 -7.00
CA LEU A 77 -14.30 -11.41 -5.94
C LEU A 77 -13.71 -10.93 -4.62
N ILE A 78 -14.48 -10.14 -3.88
CA ILE A 78 -14.13 -9.72 -2.51
C ILE A 78 -14.64 -10.79 -1.52
N PRO A 79 -13.82 -11.24 -0.55
CA PRO A 79 -14.27 -12.18 0.48
C PRO A 79 -15.52 -11.65 1.22
N PRO A 80 -16.49 -12.52 1.59
CA PRO A 80 -17.79 -12.10 2.11
C PRO A 80 -17.74 -11.41 3.49
N ASP A 81 -16.70 -11.70 4.26
CA ASP A 81 -16.40 -11.13 5.58
C ASP A 81 -15.62 -9.81 5.48
N VAL A 82 -15.07 -9.48 4.32
CA VAL A 82 -14.36 -8.23 4.09
C VAL A 82 -15.33 -7.13 3.68
N ARG A 83 -15.07 -5.91 4.13
CA ARG A 83 -15.77 -4.71 3.70
C ARG A 83 -14.83 -3.83 2.90
N VAL A 84 -15.34 -3.27 1.81
CA VAL A 84 -14.69 -2.15 1.14
C VAL A 84 -14.89 -0.93 2.01
N GLU A 85 -13.80 -0.33 2.47
CA GLU A 85 -13.86 0.88 3.27
C GLU A 85 -13.79 2.11 2.36
N ASP A 86 -14.68 3.06 2.60
CA ASP A 86 -14.71 4.33 1.89
C ASP A 86 -14.10 5.40 2.79
N VAL A 87 -12.89 5.85 2.48
CA VAL A 87 -12.08 6.70 3.35
C VAL A 87 -11.80 8.07 2.74
N PRO A 88 -11.77 9.16 3.54
CA PRO A 88 -11.39 10.47 3.04
C PRO A 88 -9.95 10.49 2.51
N LEU A 89 -9.73 11.06 1.33
CA LEU A 89 -8.41 11.10 0.70
C LEU A 89 -7.37 11.84 1.56
N ALA A 90 -7.80 12.87 2.30
CA ALA A 90 -6.95 13.63 3.22
C ALA A 90 -6.40 12.79 4.41
N GLY A 91 -6.89 11.56 4.60
CA GLY A 91 -6.41 10.61 5.59
C GLY A 91 -5.66 9.44 4.97
N VAL A 92 -5.12 9.59 3.76
CA VAL A 92 -4.46 8.52 3.01
C VAL A 92 -3.05 8.94 2.60
N LEU A 93 -2.09 8.09 2.94
CA LEU A 93 -0.71 8.17 2.46
C LEU A 93 -0.43 6.97 1.54
N VAL A 94 0.33 7.19 0.47
CA VAL A 94 0.77 6.15 -0.45
C VAL A 94 2.17 5.69 -0.05
N GLU A 95 2.36 4.37 0.05
CA GLU A 95 3.69 3.78 0.27
C GLU A 95 4.44 3.68 -1.07
N THR A 96 5.48 4.50 -1.23
CA THR A 96 6.37 4.45 -2.40
C THR A 96 7.66 3.73 -2.04
N PHE A 97 8.02 2.72 -2.82
CA PHE A 97 9.27 1.96 -2.63
C PHE A 97 10.35 2.51 -3.55
N THR A 98 11.42 3.02 -2.95
CA THR A 98 12.63 3.36 -3.69
C THR A 98 13.65 2.26 -3.44
N GLN A 99 14.02 1.54 -4.50
CA GLN A 99 15.15 0.64 -4.47
C GLN A 99 16.39 1.43 -4.87
N GLU A 100 17.27 1.73 -3.91
CA GLU A 100 18.63 2.17 -4.27
C GLU A 100 19.32 0.98 -4.96
N ALA A 101 19.70 1.17 -6.22
CA ALA A 101 20.54 0.20 -6.89
C ALA A 101 21.88 0.13 -6.14
N PRO A 102 22.41 -1.07 -5.83
CA PRO A 102 23.72 -1.16 -5.22
C PRO A 102 24.72 -0.48 -6.14
N ALA A 103 25.51 0.45 -5.60
CA ALA A 103 26.58 1.11 -6.33
C ALA A 103 27.52 0.01 -6.86
N ARG A 104 27.38 -0.34 -8.15
CA ARG A 104 28.26 -1.29 -8.82
C ARG A 104 29.66 -0.71 -8.73
N THR A 105 30.43 -1.20 -7.78
CA THR A 105 31.84 -0.86 -7.67
C THR A 105 32.54 -1.69 -8.73
N LEU A 106 32.83 -1.06 -9.86
CA LEU A 106 33.68 -1.62 -10.92
C LEU A 106 35.11 -1.60 -10.39
N TRP A 107 35.66 -2.79 -10.10
CA TRP A 107 37.11 -3.02 -10.01
C TRP A 107 37.48 -4.12 -10.98
#